data_AF-A0A9P0KYD1-F1
#
_entry.id   AF-A0A9P0KYD1-F1
#
_cell.length_a   1.000
_cell.length_b   1.000
_cell.length_c   1.000
_cell.angle_alpha   90.00
_cell.angle_beta   90.00
_cell.angle_gamma   90.00
#
_symmetry.space_group_name_H-M   'P 1'
#
loop_
_entity.id
_entity.type
_entity.pdbx_description
1 polymer ?
#
loop_
_entity_poly.entity_id
_entity_poly.type
_entity_poly.pdbx_seq_one_letter_code
_entity_poly.pdbx_strand_id
1 'polypeptide(L)'
;MSALKTYYSEEIRIFLRANQRAVTHFDISELFGRAYLKVQTGERAVKGFAVTGLYPVRRNVFTEDDYLAAEDNSEHKETEDEPVLREQIQNEETSPGSETLVLPEDIMKIPNLKKKQSNRGRKSGKAKIITSTPNKDELEASISISNNKKK
;
A
#
# COMPACT_ATOMS: atom_id res chain seq x y z
N MET A 1 -5.87 -25.21 -10.91
CA MET A 1 -4.48 -24.86 -10.51
C MET A 1 -4.19 -23.43 -10.96
N SER A 2 -3.36 -22.66 -10.25
CA SER A 2 -3.01 -21.30 -10.67
C SER A 2 -2.21 -21.31 -11.98
N ALA A 3 -2.32 -20.24 -12.78
CA ALA A 3 -1.64 -20.14 -14.09
C ALA A 3 -0.12 -20.39 -13.97
N LEU A 4 0.55 -19.73 -13.02
CA LEU A 4 1.99 -19.89 -12.79
C LEU A 4 2.41 -21.33 -12.49
N LYS A 5 1.64 -22.02 -11.65
CA LYS A 5 1.93 -23.43 -11.31
C LYS A 5 1.78 -24.33 -12.54
N THR A 6 0.82 -24.03 -13.40
CA THR A 6 0.54 -24.80 -14.62
C THR A 6 1.71 -24.68 -15.60
N TYR A 7 2.08 -23.45 -15.98
CA TYR A 7 3.20 -23.23 -16.90
C TYR A 7 4.54 -23.70 -16.33
N TYR A 8 4.80 -23.50 -15.04
CA TYR A 8 6.03 -24.00 -14.42
C TYR A 8 6.11 -25.53 -14.44
N SER A 9 4.98 -26.22 -14.22
CA SER A 9 4.94 -27.68 -14.33
C SER A 9 5.15 -28.17 -15.76
N GLU A 10 4.73 -27.41 -16.78
CA GLU A 10 5.03 -27.72 -18.18
C GLU A 10 6.52 -27.56 -18.48
N GLU A 11 7.15 -26.46 -18.07
CA GLU A 11 8.59 -26.23 -18.27
C GLU A 11 9.44 -27.34 -17.61
N ILE A 12 9.06 -27.79 -16.42
CA ILE A 12 9.71 -28.95 -15.76
C ILE A 12 9.60 -30.21 -16.61
N ARG A 13 8.40 -30.51 -17.15
CA ARG A 13 8.21 -31.71 -18.01
C ARG A 13 9.00 -31.62 -19.29
N ILE A 14 9.07 -30.44 -19.91
CA ILE A 14 9.86 -30.20 -21.12
C ILE A 14 11.35 -30.41 -20.81
N PHE A 15 11.84 -29.85 -19.71
CA PHE A 15 13.22 -30.00 -19.27
C PHE A 15 13.60 -31.46 -19.01
N LEU A 16 12.76 -32.21 -18.31
CA LEU A 16 13.01 -33.64 -18.02
C LEU A 16 12.99 -34.52 -19.27
N ARG A 17 12.30 -34.09 -20.34
CA ARG A 17 12.31 -34.78 -21.63
C ARG A 17 13.55 -34.44 -22.45
N ALA A 18 13.97 -33.17 -22.43
CA ALA A 18 15.15 -32.71 -23.17
C ALA A 18 16.45 -33.17 -22.52
N ASN A 19 16.47 -33.21 -21.18
CA ASN A 19 17.65 -33.55 -20.40
C ASN A 19 17.40 -34.83 -19.61
N GLN A 20 18.30 -35.80 -19.72
CA GLN A 20 18.25 -37.04 -18.94
C GLN A 20 18.78 -36.87 -17.50
N ARG A 21 18.60 -35.68 -16.91
CA ARG A 21 19.04 -35.35 -15.54
C ARG A 21 17.91 -34.75 -14.72
N ALA A 22 17.98 -34.96 -13.41
CA ALA A 22 17.04 -34.33 -12.49
C ALA A 22 17.21 -32.80 -12.49
N VAL A 23 16.11 -32.09 -12.21
CA VAL A 23 16.11 -30.64 -12.03
C VAL A 23 16.93 -30.31 -10.79
N THR A 24 17.95 -29.48 -10.95
CA THR A 24 18.76 -28.98 -9.85
C THR A 24 18.32 -27.57 -9.47
N HIS A 25 18.75 -27.08 -8.32
CA HIS A 25 18.41 -25.72 -7.89
C HIS A 25 18.94 -24.62 -8.83
N PHE A 26 19.99 -24.90 -9.59
CA PHE A 26 20.53 -23.98 -10.60
C PHE A 26 19.60 -23.80 -11.79
N ASP A 27 18.80 -24.81 -12.14
CA ASP A 27 17.89 -24.78 -13.28
C ASP A 27 16.57 -24.06 -12.93
N ILE A 28 16.20 -24.06 -11.64
CA ILE A 28 14.92 -23.54 -11.16
C ILE A 28 14.70 -22.09 -11.63
N SER A 29 15.71 -21.25 -11.55
CA SER A 29 15.64 -19.83 -11.93
C SER A 29 15.28 -19.66 -13.41
N GLU A 30 15.89 -20.44 -14.29
CA GLU A 30 15.64 -20.39 -15.73
C GLU A 30 14.24 -20.91 -16.08
N LEU A 31 13.87 -22.09 -15.56
CA LEU A 31 12.55 -22.69 -15.79
C LEU A 31 11.44 -21.78 -15.25
N PHE A 32 11.66 -21.16 -14.08
CA PHE A 32 10.74 -20.21 -13.51
C PHE A 32 10.62 -18.95 -14.35
N GLY A 33 11.74 -18.39 -14.84
CA GLY A 33 11.73 -17.22 -15.71
C GLY A 33 10.92 -17.44 -16.99
N ARG A 34 11.09 -18.58 -17.65
CA ARG A 34 10.31 -18.96 -18.85
C ARG A 34 8.82 -19.09 -18.55
N ALA A 35 8.47 -19.76 -17.45
CA ALA A 35 7.09 -19.89 -17.01
C ALA A 35 6.47 -18.54 -16.62
N TYR A 36 7.22 -17.67 -15.96
CA TYR A 36 6.79 -16.35 -15.53
C TYR A 36 6.46 -15.45 -16.73
N LEU A 37 7.31 -15.46 -17.77
CA LEU A 37 7.06 -14.73 -19.01
C LEU A 37 5.77 -15.19 -19.71
N LYS A 38 5.49 -16.50 -19.72
CA LYS A 38 4.22 -17.04 -20.26
C LYS A 38 3.00 -16.60 -19.47
N VAL A 39 3.13 -16.44 -18.15
CA VAL A 39 2.05 -16.02 -17.24
C VAL A 39 1.79 -14.52 -17.31
N GLN A 40 2.83 -13.75 -17.63
CA GLN A 40 2.76 -12.30 -17.75
C GLN A 40 2.14 -11.93 -19.10
N THR A 41 0.82 -12.09 -19.22
CA THR A 41 0.05 -11.68 -20.38
C THR A 41 0.00 -10.15 -20.46
N GLY A 42 0.06 -9.58 -21.67
CA GLY A 42 -0.12 -8.15 -21.91
C GLY A 42 -1.41 -7.59 -21.30
N GLU A 43 -2.48 -8.40 -21.20
CA GLU A 43 -3.72 -8.03 -20.50
C GLU A 43 -3.51 -7.64 -19.04
N ARG A 44 -2.56 -8.27 -18.33
CA ARG A 44 -2.24 -7.89 -16.94
C ARG A 44 -1.56 -6.53 -16.89
N ALA A 45 -0.67 -6.25 -17.83
CA ALA A 45 -0.05 -4.94 -17.95
C ALA A 45 -1.11 -3.87 -18.29
N VAL A 46 -1.98 -4.14 -19.29
CA VAL A 46 -3.08 -3.24 -19.67
C VAL A 46 -4.02 -2.95 -18.50
N LYS A 47 -4.38 -3.96 -17.71
CA LYS A 47 -5.18 -3.75 -16.48
C LYS A 47 -4.44 -2.94 -15.43
N GLY A 48 -3.14 -3.16 -15.26
CA GLY A 48 -2.31 -2.34 -14.38
C GLY A 48 -2.29 -0.88 -14.78
N PHE A 49 -2.09 -0.60 -16.08
CA PHE A 49 -2.14 0.77 -16.61
C PHE A 49 -3.54 1.40 -16.51
N ALA A 50 -4.60 0.59 -16.62
CA ALA A 50 -5.97 1.09 -16.51
C ALA A 50 -6.30 1.53 -15.08
N VAL A 51 -5.84 0.77 -14.06
CA VAL A 51 -6.03 1.12 -12.65
C VAL A 51 -5.26 2.39 -12.28
N THR A 52 -4.08 2.61 -12.84
CA THR A 52 -3.28 3.82 -12.60
C THR A 52 -3.73 5.02 -13.43
N GLY A 53 -4.75 4.87 -14.29
CA GLY A 53 -5.22 5.93 -15.19
C GLY A 53 -4.25 6.29 -16.33
N LEU A 54 -3.20 5.50 -16.53
CA LEU A 54 -2.12 5.81 -17.47
C LEU A 54 -2.46 5.34 -18.90
N TYR A 55 -3.14 4.20 -19.04
CA TYR A 55 -3.61 3.68 -20.31
C TYR A 55 -4.77 2.67 -20.14
N PRO A 56 -5.85 2.72 -20.95
CA PRO A 56 -6.10 3.68 -22.01
C PRO A 56 -6.43 5.07 -21.44
N VAL A 57 -5.99 6.12 -22.12
CA VAL A 57 -6.33 7.50 -21.75
C VAL A 57 -7.82 7.71 -22.03
N ARG A 58 -8.66 7.62 -20.99
CA ARG A 58 -10.09 7.88 -21.09
C ARG A 58 -10.33 9.37 -20.92
N ARG A 59 -10.63 10.05 -22.03
CA ARG A 59 -10.92 11.49 -22.04
C ARG A 59 -12.22 11.85 -21.32
N ASN A 60 -13.16 10.89 -21.28
CA ASN A 60 -14.47 11.02 -20.61
C ASN A 60 -14.48 10.24 -19.29
N VAL A 61 -13.42 10.34 -18.48
CA VAL A 61 -13.38 9.68 -17.16
C VAL A 61 -14.24 10.42 -16.13
N PHE A 62 -14.44 11.72 -16.33
CA PHE A 62 -15.30 12.57 -15.53
C PHE A 62 -16.68 12.66 -16.20
N THR A 63 -17.72 12.46 -15.39
CA THR A 63 -19.12 12.63 -15.75
C THR A 63 -19.63 13.98 -15.26
N GLU A 64 -20.72 14.49 -15.85
CA GLU A 64 -21.36 15.76 -15.43
C GLU A 64 -21.59 15.81 -13.90
N ASP A 65 -21.96 14.67 -13.30
CA ASP A 65 -22.15 14.51 -11.85
C ASP A 65 -20.89 14.84 -11.02
N ASP A 66 -19.68 14.63 -11.57
CA ASP A 66 -18.41 14.95 -10.90
C ASP A 66 -18.13 16.46 -10.89
N TYR A 67 -18.82 17.24 -11.73
CA TYR A 67 -18.69 18.70 -11.84
C TYR A 67 -19.73 19.47 -11.03
N LEU A 68 -20.76 18.80 -10.48
CA LEU A 68 -21.82 19.44 -9.67
C LEU A 68 -21.26 20.25 -8.50
N ALA A 69 -20.22 19.74 -7.83
CA ALA A 69 -19.56 20.44 -6.71
C ALA A 69 -18.76 21.68 -7.14
N ALA A 70 -18.42 21.81 -8.43
CA ALA A 70 -17.74 22.99 -8.97
C ALA A 70 -18.74 24.09 -9.37
N GLU A 71 -19.93 23.72 -9.82
CA GLU A 71 -20.99 24.67 -10.20
C GLU A 71 -21.47 25.50 -8.99
N ASP A 72 -21.65 24.85 -7.83
CA ASP A 72 -22.01 25.52 -6.57
C ASP A 72 -21.00 26.61 -6.14
N ASN A 73 -19.74 26.52 -6.62
CA ASN A 73 -18.70 27.51 -6.34
C ASN A 73 -18.66 28.67 -7.36
N SER A 74 -19.39 28.57 -8.47
CA SER A 74 -19.44 29.60 -9.52
C SER A 74 -20.56 30.63 -9.34
N GLU A 75 -21.55 30.36 -8.48
CA GLU A 75 -22.67 31.27 -8.23
C GLU A 75 -22.35 32.44 -7.26
N HIS A 76 -21.08 32.66 -6.94
CA HIS A 76 -20.65 33.81 -6.14
C HIS A 76 -19.66 34.72 -6.86
N LYS A 77 -20.29 35.76 -7.45
CA LYS A 77 -19.80 37.11 -7.79
C LYS A 77 -19.26 37.32 -9.21
N GLU A 78 -20.19 37.41 -10.16
CA GLU A 78 -20.12 38.46 -11.17
C GLU A 78 -20.37 39.81 -10.48
N THR A 79 -19.30 40.55 -10.19
CA THR A 79 -19.34 42.02 -10.07
C THR A 79 -18.25 42.55 -10.98
N GLU A 80 -18.68 43.10 -12.11
CA GLU A 80 -17.89 43.94 -13.01
C GLU A 80 -17.35 45.20 -12.28
N ASP A 81 -16.26 45.75 -12.82
CA ASP A 81 -15.66 47.09 -12.65
C ASP A 81 -14.44 47.31 -11.69
N GLU A 82 -13.25 47.25 -12.32
CA GLU A 82 -12.04 48.12 -12.21
C GLU A 82 -11.13 48.21 -10.94
N PRO A 83 -9.81 48.48 -11.11
CA PRO A 83 -8.76 48.15 -10.16
C PRO A 83 -8.35 49.31 -9.23
N VAL A 84 -8.30 49.08 -7.91
CA VAL A 84 -7.62 50.00 -6.98
C VAL A 84 -6.83 49.27 -5.89
N LEU A 85 -5.50 49.36 -6.05
CA LEU A 85 -4.42 49.49 -5.08
C LEU A 85 -4.61 49.03 -3.60
N ARG A 86 -3.77 48.05 -3.27
CA ARG A 86 -3.06 47.73 -2.00
C ARG A 86 -3.44 48.42 -0.68
N GLU A 87 -3.59 47.50 0.29
CA GLU A 87 -3.26 47.56 1.72
C GLU A 87 -3.94 48.62 2.58
N GLN A 88 -4.87 48.19 3.45
CA GLN A 88 -4.87 48.55 4.88
C GLN A 88 -5.40 47.38 5.73
N ILE A 89 -4.55 46.91 6.64
CA ILE A 89 -4.93 46.06 7.76
C ILE A 89 -5.59 46.96 8.80
N GLN A 90 -6.83 46.65 9.20
CA GLN A 90 -7.40 47.15 10.44
C GLN A 90 -8.41 46.16 11.03
N ASN A 91 -8.19 45.84 12.30
CA ASN A 91 -9.00 44.98 13.15
C ASN A 91 -10.24 45.74 13.69
N GLU A 92 -11.15 44.96 14.29
CA GLU A 92 -12.29 45.32 15.18
C GLU A 92 -13.65 45.62 14.50
N GLU A 93 -14.83 45.16 14.94
CA GLU A 93 -15.29 44.28 16.04
C GLU A 93 -16.77 43.87 15.75
N THR A 94 -17.13 42.64 16.15
CA THR A 94 -18.46 42.13 16.56
C THR A 94 -19.68 42.16 15.60
N SER A 95 -20.11 40.95 15.18
CA SER A 95 -21.48 40.62 14.75
C SER A 95 -22.00 39.43 15.59
N PRO A 96 -23.26 39.41 16.07
CA PRO A 96 -23.80 38.32 16.87
C PRO A 96 -24.27 37.19 15.95
N GLY A 97 -23.32 36.48 15.36
CA GLY A 97 -23.58 35.26 14.61
C GLY A 97 -22.49 34.29 14.96
N SER A 98 -22.73 33.48 16.00
CA SER A 98 -21.83 32.46 16.57
C SER A 98 -20.73 31.98 15.60
N GLU A 99 -19.59 32.68 15.58
CA GLU A 99 -18.38 32.23 14.91
C GLU A 99 -17.73 31.19 15.81
N THR A 100 -18.35 30.01 15.88
CA THR A 100 -17.63 28.85 16.41
C THR A 100 -16.50 28.56 15.45
N LEU A 101 -15.26 28.86 15.86
CA LEU A 101 -14.06 28.37 15.20
C LEU A 101 -14.14 26.84 15.17
N VAL A 102 -14.57 26.29 14.04
CA VAL A 102 -14.70 24.85 13.86
C VAL A 102 -13.32 24.29 13.56
N LEU A 103 -12.79 23.49 14.48
CA LEU A 103 -11.53 22.80 14.25
C LEU A 103 -11.76 21.62 13.29
N PRO A 104 -10.76 21.22 12.49
CA PRO A 104 -10.89 20.04 11.63
C PRO A 104 -11.34 18.77 12.37
N GLU A 105 -11.03 18.67 13.66
CA GLU A 105 -11.45 17.56 14.54
C GLU A 105 -12.97 17.53 14.82
N ASP A 106 -13.65 18.67 14.75
CA ASP A 106 -15.09 18.80 15.00
C ASP A 106 -15.94 18.35 13.79
N ILE A 107 -15.36 18.43 12.58
CA ILE A 107 -16.02 18.08 11.31
C ILE A 107 -15.94 16.57 11.07
N MET A 108 -14.80 15.95 11.41
CA MET A 108 -14.59 14.51 11.22
C MET A 108 -13.80 13.91 12.37
N LYS A 109 -14.41 12.93 13.05
CA LYS A 109 -13.70 12.13 14.07
C LYS A 109 -12.59 11.32 13.41
N ILE A 110 -11.39 11.42 13.96
CA ILE A 110 -10.24 10.63 13.51
C ILE A 110 -10.61 9.14 13.58
N PRO A 111 -10.41 8.37 12.49
CA PRO A 111 -10.76 6.96 12.48
C PRO A 111 -9.91 6.19 13.50
N ASN A 112 -10.58 5.49 14.42
CA ASN A 112 -9.92 4.68 15.43
C ASN A 112 -9.23 3.47 14.79
N LEU A 113 -7.90 3.46 14.81
CA LEU A 113 -7.09 2.37 14.29
C LEU A 113 -7.25 1.12 15.17
N LYS A 114 -8.12 0.18 14.77
CA LYS A 114 -8.23 -1.12 15.43
C LYS A 114 -6.92 -1.88 15.18
N LYS A 115 -6.07 -1.99 16.21
CA LYS A 115 -4.89 -2.88 16.18
C LYS A 115 -5.39 -4.31 15.96
N LYS A 116 -5.24 -4.83 14.74
CA LYS A 116 -5.51 -6.25 14.48
C LYS A 116 -4.48 -7.06 15.26
N GLN A 117 -4.93 -7.83 16.24
CA GLN A 117 -4.07 -8.85 16.82
C GLN A 117 -3.89 -9.95 15.77
N SER A 118 -2.74 -9.95 15.11
CA SER A 118 -2.36 -11.08 14.26
C SER A 118 -1.97 -12.23 15.16
N ASN A 119 -2.72 -13.33 15.11
CA ASN A 119 -2.28 -14.62 15.64
C ASN A 119 -1.26 -15.30 14.71
N ARG A 120 -0.98 -14.70 13.54
CA ARG A 120 -0.06 -15.21 12.54
C ARG A 120 1.28 -14.51 12.69
N GLY A 121 2.23 -15.20 13.30
CA GLY A 121 3.60 -14.72 13.47
C GLY A 121 4.22 -15.21 14.77
N ARG A 122 5.55 -15.21 14.82
CA ARG A 122 6.30 -15.39 16.06
C ARG A 122 6.01 -14.18 16.97
N LYS A 123 5.93 -14.41 18.29
CA LYS A 123 5.75 -13.32 19.28
C LYS A 123 6.79 -12.22 19.02
N SER A 124 6.35 -10.98 18.94
CA SER A 124 7.24 -9.81 18.76
C SER A 124 8.24 -9.77 19.92
N GLY A 125 9.52 -9.59 19.60
CA GLY A 125 10.57 -9.42 20.60
C GLY A 125 10.41 -8.08 21.30
N LYS A 126 10.47 -8.05 22.63
CA LYS A 126 10.53 -6.81 23.40
C LYS A 126 11.98 -6.31 23.43
N ALA A 127 12.20 -5.02 23.22
CA ALA A 127 13.52 -4.42 23.44
C ALA A 127 13.88 -4.53 24.93
N LYS A 128 15.00 -5.16 25.26
CA LYS A 128 15.48 -5.34 26.64
C LYS A 128 17.01 -5.27 26.63
N ILE A 129 17.58 -4.69 27.68
CA ILE A 129 19.04 -4.55 27.84
C ILE A 129 19.62 -5.96 28.06
N ILE A 130 20.35 -6.47 27.07
CA ILE A 130 20.84 -7.86 27.04
C ILE A 130 21.81 -8.14 28.19
N THR A 131 22.52 -7.13 28.67
CA THR A 131 23.48 -7.23 29.79
C THR A 131 22.84 -7.16 31.18
N SER A 132 21.53 -6.96 31.28
CA SER A 132 20.83 -7.02 32.58
C SER A 132 20.69 -8.46 33.06
N THR A 133 20.85 -8.66 34.37
CA THR A 133 20.82 -9.97 35.05
C THR A 133 19.66 -10.88 34.65
N PRO A 134 18.37 -10.44 34.59
CA PRO A 134 17.30 -11.38 34.24
C PRO A 134 17.35 -11.86 32.79
N ASN A 135 17.96 -11.11 31.86
CA ASN A 135 18.07 -11.54 30.46
C ASN A 135 19.21 -12.51 30.21
N LYS A 136 20.31 -12.32 30.92
CA LYS A 136 21.50 -13.14 30.76
C LYS A 136 21.17 -14.59 31.11
N ASP A 137 20.46 -14.79 32.22
CA ASP A 137 20.05 -16.12 32.70
C ASP A 137 19.05 -16.79 31.73
N GLU A 138 18.07 -16.03 31.21
CA GLU A 138 17.13 -16.52 30.19
C GLU A 138 17.84 -16.95 28.89
N LEU A 139 18.85 -16.19 28.47
CA LEU A 139 19.64 -16.50 27.27
C LEU A 139 20.48 -17.75 27.45
N GLU A 140 21.20 -17.88 28.56
CA GLU A 140 22.00 -19.06 28.89
C GLU A 140 21.13 -20.33 28.96
N ALA A 141 19.94 -20.24 29.57
CA ALA A 141 18.95 -21.32 29.59
C ALA A 141 18.44 -21.68 28.19
N SER A 142 18.19 -20.69 27.33
CA SER A 142 17.74 -20.96 25.96
C SER A 142 18.82 -21.67 25.11
N ILE A 143 20.09 -21.30 25.30
CA ILE A 143 21.24 -21.90 24.61
C ILE A 143 21.40 -23.36 25.03
N SER A 144 21.32 -23.68 26.33
CA SER A 144 21.44 -25.05 26.82
C SER A 144 20.33 -25.97 26.29
N ILE A 145 19.09 -25.50 26.26
CA ILE A 145 17.95 -26.23 25.68
C ILE A 145 18.18 -26.51 24.18
N SER A 146 18.69 -25.54 23.43
CA SER A 146 18.94 -25.71 21.99
C SER A 146 20.06 -26.72 21.70
N ASN A 147 21.09 -26.77 22.56
CA ASN A 147 22.20 -27.72 22.44
C ASN A 147 21.77 -29.15 22.81
N ASN A 148 20.90 -29.30 23.80
CA ASN A 148 20.42 -30.62 24.23
C ASN A 148 19.49 -31.27 23.20
N LYS A 149 18.73 -30.48 22.42
CA LYS A 149 17.92 -31.00 21.30
C LYS A 149 18.72 -31.45 20.07
N LYS A 150 20.01 -31.08 19.97
CA LYS A 150 20.89 -31.46 18.86
C LYS A 150 21.67 -32.74 19.10
N LYS A 151 21.67 -33.25 20.34
CA LYS A 151 22.16 -34.59 20.68
C LYS A 151 21.02 -35.59 20.56
#